data_AF-A0A7V4H0D5-F1
#
_entry.id   AF-A0A7V4H0D5-F1
#
_cell.length_a   1.000
_cell.length_b   1.000
_cell.length_c   1.000
_cell.angle_alpha   90.00
_cell.angle_beta   90.00
_cell.angle_gamma   90.00
#
_symmetry.space_group_name_H-M   'P 1'
#
loop_
_entity.id
_entity.type
_entity.pdbx_description
1 polymer ?
#
loop_
_entity_poly.entity_id
_entity_poly.type
_entity_poly.pdbx_seq_one_letter_code
_entity_poly.pdbx_strand_id
1 'polypeptide(L)'
;MSKAKPKPGRVEPAGSAARTPAAPGTAAAPPAGRVEPVAPLFRRVDWITFGATTLLTLVVYLFTLAPDLTLEDCGELAVASYYLGVPHAPGYPIWTVYSWLFTVLLPFSNVAWRVAVSSAVAAALASGMLGLITARFSSMLVERLDLFKGLEKRWEEALCLVCGTVAALLIGFNGFMWSQAVIVEVYTLSVLSLMGVLVCLLHWMYRPGQHRYLYLAAFLFGICFNNHQTLIVAAMGLQVAIAMADEKLGRDALAVNALFYLGGLILSSKGILTTFQQNLPLAVIFHSVGLASVAGCAWLILRTRGLGSEWKVVTITLVAWVVGASFY
;
A
#
# COMPACT_ATOMS: atom_id res chain seq x y z
N MET A 1 -32.28 -45.91 82.85
CA MET A 1 -32.09 -47.15 83.62
C MET A 1 -31.84 -48.29 82.64
N SER A 2 -30.81 -49.13 82.94
CA SER A 2 -30.69 -50.56 82.62
C SER A 2 -30.62 -50.99 81.14
N LYS A 3 -29.46 -51.43 80.65
CA LYS A 3 -29.01 -52.85 80.46
C LYS A 3 -29.67 -53.53 79.23
N ALA A 4 -29.05 -54.40 78.42
CA ALA A 4 -27.70 -54.90 78.21
C ALA A 4 -27.75 -55.97 77.07
N LYS A 5 -26.83 -55.91 76.09
CA LYS A 5 -25.98 -57.02 75.52
C LYS A 5 -26.62 -58.32 74.91
N PRO A 6 -25.87 -59.21 74.23
CA PRO A 6 -24.88 -59.08 73.12
C PRO A 6 -24.91 -60.26 72.07
N LYS A 7 -23.90 -60.31 71.18
CA LYS A 7 -23.24 -61.46 70.48
C LYS A 7 -23.66 -61.78 69.02
N PRO A 8 -22.80 -62.47 68.23
CA PRO A 8 -21.33 -62.54 68.24
C PRO A 8 -20.70 -62.32 66.84
N GLY A 9 -19.40 -62.04 66.80
CA GLY A 9 -18.64 -61.91 65.56
C GLY A 9 -18.25 -63.26 64.92
N ARG A 10 -17.86 -63.19 63.65
CA ARG A 10 -16.91 -64.11 63.04
C ARG A 10 -16.09 -63.38 61.96
N VAL A 11 -14.80 -63.64 62.01
CA VAL A 11 -13.70 -63.03 61.25
C VAL A 11 -13.62 -63.59 59.82
N GLU A 12 -13.08 -62.73 58.95
CA GLU A 12 -12.79 -62.75 57.50
C GLU A 12 -12.36 -64.07 56.84
N PRO A 13 -12.31 -64.10 55.49
CA PRO A 13 -10.99 -63.92 54.90
C PRO A 13 -10.93 -62.93 53.73
N ALA A 14 -9.73 -62.36 53.60
CA ALA A 14 -9.24 -61.48 52.55
C ALA A 14 -9.31 -62.08 51.14
N GLY A 15 -9.46 -61.20 50.13
CA GLY A 15 -9.37 -61.61 48.72
C GLY A 15 -9.78 -60.55 47.70
N SER A 16 -8.89 -59.57 47.50
CA SER A 16 -8.60 -58.82 46.27
C SER A 16 -9.59 -58.83 45.09
N ALA A 17 -10.12 -57.65 44.73
CA ALA A 17 -10.15 -57.18 43.34
C ALA A 17 -10.33 -55.66 43.30
N ALA A 18 -9.37 -54.99 42.66
CA ALA A 18 -9.23 -53.55 42.55
C ALA A 18 -10.45 -52.85 41.90
N ARG A 19 -10.88 -51.73 42.48
CA ARG A 19 -11.66 -50.71 41.77
C ARG A 19 -10.81 -49.47 41.57
N THR A 20 -10.33 -49.29 40.35
CA THR A 20 -9.71 -48.06 39.87
C THR A 20 -10.74 -46.92 39.91
N PRO A 21 -10.42 -45.72 40.42
CA PRO A 21 -11.32 -44.58 40.31
C PRO A 21 -11.43 -44.17 38.83
N ALA A 22 -12.66 -43.98 38.35
CA ALA A 22 -12.92 -43.48 37.01
C ALA A 22 -12.28 -42.09 36.82
N ALA A 23 -11.60 -41.90 35.69
CA ALA A 23 -10.98 -40.64 35.32
C ALA A 23 -12.05 -39.52 35.18
N PRO A 24 -11.73 -38.26 35.51
CA PRO A 24 -12.64 -37.15 35.30
C PRO A 24 -12.90 -37.00 33.80
N GLY A 25 -14.18 -37.01 33.41
CA GLY A 25 -14.60 -36.77 32.04
C GLY A 25 -14.02 -35.45 31.54
N THR A 26 -13.31 -35.52 30.42
CA THR A 26 -12.82 -34.35 29.70
C THR A 26 -13.99 -33.47 29.33
N ALA A 27 -14.06 -32.27 29.93
CA ALA A 27 -14.98 -31.24 29.51
C ALA A 27 -14.74 -30.98 28.01
N ALA A 28 -15.78 -31.16 27.21
CA ALA A 28 -15.73 -30.90 25.78
C ALA A 28 -15.27 -29.45 25.54
N ALA A 29 -14.21 -29.30 24.74
CA ALA A 29 -13.71 -27.99 24.35
C ALA A 29 -14.85 -27.17 23.73
N PRO A 30 -14.96 -25.86 24.03
CA PRO A 30 -15.98 -25.01 23.42
C PRO A 30 -15.86 -25.10 21.89
N PRO A 31 -16.99 -25.12 21.16
CA PRO A 31 -16.95 -25.19 19.70
C PRO A 31 -16.06 -24.07 19.18
N ALA A 32 -15.11 -24.43 18.33
CA ALA A 32 -14.17 -23.50 17.71
C ALA A 32 -14.95 -22.26 17.26
N GLY A 33 -14.62 -21.12 17.87
CA GLY A 33 -15.34 -19.87 17.66
C GLY A 33 -15.45 -19.60 16.17
N ARG A 34 -16.67 -19.38 15.69
CA ARG A 34 -16.89 -18.91 14.32
C ARG A 34 -16.01 -17.68 14.14
N VAL A 35 -15.01 -17.77 13.28
CA VAL A 35 -14.22 -16.60 12.87
C VAL A 35 -15.22 -15.66 12.21
N GLU A 36 -15.59 -14.59 12.90
CA GLU A 36 -16.52 -13.61 12.33
C GLU A 36 -15.93 -13.09 11.02
N PRO A 37 -16.74 -12.99 9.94
CA PRO A 37 -16.26 -12.50 8.67
C PRO A 37 -15.65 -11.11 8.86
N VAL A 38 -14.37 -10.98 8.52
CA VAL A 38 -13.64 -9.72 8.62
C VAL A 38 -14.27 -8.72 7.65
N ALA A 39 -14.85 -7.64 8.17
CA ALA A 39 -15.50 -6.62 7.33
C ALA A 39 -14.52 -6.08 6.26
N PRO A 40 -14.96 -5.87 5.01
CA PRO A 40 -14.10 -5.29 3.98
C PRO A 40 -13.71 -3.85 4.35
N LEU A 41 -12.51 -3.42 3.94
CA LEU A 41 -12.08 -2.03 4.11
C LEU A 41 -12.99 -1.08 3.33
N PHE A 42 -13.10 -1.31 2.02
CA PHE A 42 -13.89 -0.46 1.13
C PHE A 42 -15.36 -0.89 1.15
N ARG A 43 -16.22 0.10 1.28
CA ARG A 43 -17.67 -0.05 1.31
C ARG A 43 -18.23 0.09 -0.10
N ARG A 44 -19.52 -0.22 -0.25
CA ARG A 44 -20.22 -0.09 -1.53
C ARG A 44 -20.15 1.33 -2.09
N VAL A 45 -20.32 2.36 -1.26
CA VAL A 45 -20.23 3.76 -1.69
C VAL A 45 -18.85 4.10 -2.25
N ASP A 46 -17.78 3.60 -1.63
CA ASP A 46 -16.41 3.85 -2.09
C ASP A 46 -16.20 3.23 -3.49
N TRP A 47 -16.67 2.00 -3.70
CA TRP A 47 -16.61 1.34 -5.02
C TRP A 47 -17.49 1.99 -6.09
N ILE A 48 -18.65 2.52 -5.71
CA ILE A 48 -19.51 3.30 -6.62
C ILE A 48 -18.77 4.58 -7.04
N THR A 49 -18.16 5.29 -6.09
CA THR A 49 -17.34 6.48 -6.38
C THR A 49 -16.21 6.13 -7.36
N PHE A 50 -15.45 5.07 -7.09
CA PHE A 50 -14.41 4.57 -7.99
C PHE A 50 -14.93 4.34 -9.41
N GLY A 51 -15.95 3.49 -9.55
CA GLY A 51 -16.45 3.09 -10.87
C GLY A 51 -17.05 4.25 -11.65
N ALA A 52 -17.87 5.09 -10.99
CA ALA A 52 -18.53 6.22 -11.63
C ALA A 52 -17.52 7.27 -12.11
N THR A 53 -16.55 7.62 -11.28
CA THR A 53 -15.54 8.65 -11.62
C THR A 53 -14.54 8.14 -12.65
N THR A 54 -14.07 6.89 -12.55
CA THR A 54 -13.24 6.28 -13.60
C THR A 54 -13.98 6.26 -14.93
N LEU A 55 -15.24 5.82 -14.97
CA LEU A 55 -16.00 5.76 -16.21
C LEU A 55 -16.21 7.15 -16.81
N LEU A 56 -16.63 8.13 -16.00
CA LEU A 56 -16.85 9.50 -16.46
C LEU A 56 -15.56 10.11 -17.02
N THR A 57 -14.47 10.03 -16.27
CA THR A 57 -13.16 10.55 -16.68
C THR A 57 -12.66 9.86 -17.95
N LEU A 58 -12.77 8.53 -18.04
CA LEU A 58 -12.37 7.77 -19.22
C LEU A 58 -13.16 8.19 -20.46
N VAL A 59 -14.48 8.31 -20.34
CA VAL A 59 -15.33 8.74 -21.46
C VAL A 59 -14.89 10.11 -21.98
N VAL A 60 -14.67 11.08 -21.08
CA VAL A 60 -14.22 12.42 -21.46
C VAL A 60 -12.84 12.38 -22.12
N TYR A 61 -11.88 11.61 -21.59
CA TYR A 61 -10.57 11.47 -22.22
C TYR A 61 -10.64 10.82 -23.60
N LEU A 62 -11.46 9.78 -23.79
CA LEU A 62 -11.63 9.15 -25.10
C LEU A 62 -12.25 10.11 -26.13
N PHE A 63 -13.16 11.00 -25.71
CA PHE A 63 -13.72 12.04 -26.58
C PHE A 63 -12.76 13.18 -26.90
N THR A 64 -11.74 13.38 -26.05
CA THR A 64 -10.75 14.47 -26.20
C THR A 64 -9.36 13.98 -26.58
N LEU A 65 -9.23 12.68 -26.87
CA LEU A 65 -7.98 12.03 -27.24
C LEU A 65 -7.43 12.63 -28.54
N ALA A 66 -6.12 12.83 -28.62
CA ALA A 66 -5.48 13.20 -29.87
C ALA A 66 -5.72 12.11 -30.93
N PRO A 67 -6.16 12.48 -32.15
CA PRO A 67 -6.48 11.50 -33.18
C PRO A 67 -5.23 10.83 -33.78
N ASP A 68 -4.07 11.47 -33.66
CA ASP A 68 -2.78 11.00 -34.18
C ASP A 68 -1.62 11.56 -33.34
N LEU A 69 -0.38 11.28 -33.77
CA LEU A 69 0.85 11.75 -33.14
C LEU A 69 0.82 13.25 -32.82
N THR A 70 1.22 13.56 -31.59
CA THR A 70 1.47 14.92 -31.12
C THR A 70 2.97 15.21 -31.09
N LEU A 71 3.35 16.33 -30.47
CA LEU A 71 4.74 16.81 -30.37
C LEU A 71 5.54 16.00 -29.33
N GLU A 72 6.78 16.45 -29.10
CA GLU A 72 7.70 15.90 -28.09
C GLU A 72 8.05 14.42 -28.38
N ASP A 73 8.03 13.58 -27.36
CA ASP A 73 8.54 12.21 -27.44
C ASP A 73 7.48 11.21 -27.92
N CYS A 74 6.26 11.68 -28.22
CA CYS A 74 5.12 10.86 -28.61
C CYS A 74 5.42 9.91 -29.78
N GLY A 75 6.20 10.38 -30.76
CA GLY A 75 6.60 9.57 -31.92
C GLY A 75 7.48 8.38 -31.54
N GLU A 76 8.52 8.64 -30.76
CA GLU A 76 9.43 7.60 -30.28
C GLU A 76 8.71 6.63 -29.35
N LEU A 77 7.94 7.15 -28.39
CA LEU A 77 7.18 6.36 -27.43
C LEU A 77 6.17 5.44 -28.13
N ALA A 78 5.44 5.93 -29.14
CA ALA A 78 4.51 5.11 -29.91
C ALA A 78 5.22 3.97 -30.67
N VAL A 79 6.40 4.24 -31.26
CA VAL A 79 7.21 3.22 -31.94
C VAL A 79 7.74 2.19 -30.94
N ALA A 80 8.25 2.64 -29.78
CA ALA A 80 8.72 1.77 -28.72
C ALA A 80 7.59 0.86 -28.21
N SER A 81 6.39 1.39 -27.95
CA SER A 81 5.22 0.58 -27.58
C SER A 81 4.86 -0.45 -28.64
N TYR A 82 4.91 -0.09 -29.93
CA TYR A 82 4.52 -1.01 -31.01
C TYR A 82 5.47 -2.20 -31.16
N TYR A 83 6.78 -1.95 -31.07
CA TYR A 83 7.81 -2.97 -31.22
C TYR A 83 8.23 -3.63 -29.91
N LEU A 84 7.63 -3.25 -28.78
CA LEU A 84 8.09 -3.63 -27.43
C LEU A 84 9.58 -3.26 -27.23
N GLY A 85 9.97 -2.09 -27.73
CA GLY A 85 11.33 -1.55 -27.71
C GLY A 85 11.64 -0.71 -26.47
N VAL A 86 12.83 -0.11 -26.44
CA VAL A 86 13.28 0.75 -25.34
C VAL A 86 13.29 2.20 -25.85
N PRO A 87 12.43 3.09 -25.35
CA PRO A 87 12.48 4.53 -25.65
C PRO A 87 13.69 5.19 -24.97
N HIS A 88 13.85 6.50 -25.16
CA HIS A 88 14.85 7.33 -24.49
C HIS A 88 14.91 7.08 -22.97
N ALA A 89 16.08 7.35 -22.40
CA ALA A 89 16.33 7.15 -20.97
C ALA A 89 15.29 7.90 -20.12
N PRO A 90 14.69 7.25 -19.10
CA PRO A 90 15.11 6.02 -18.44
C PRO A 90 14.66 4.69 -19.10
N GLY A 91 13.92 4.70 -20.21
CA GLY A 91 13.55 3.48 -20.96
C GLY A 91 12.22 2.83 -20.56
N TYR A 92 11.59 3.25 -19.46
CA TYR A 92 10.19 2.97 -19.12
C TYR A 92 9.68 1.52 -19.33
N PRO A 93 10.38 0.47 -18.85
CA PRO A 93 10.10 -0.92 -19.24
C PRO A 93 8.68 -1.39 -18.94
N ILE A 94 8.15 -1.04 -17.77
CA ILE A 94 6.78 -1.40 -17.36
C ILE A 94 5.74 -0.66 -18.20
N TRP A 95 5.99 0.61 -18.51
CA TRP A 95 5.12 1.39 -19.38
C TRP A 95 5.12 0.87 -20.81
N THR A 96 6.27 0.47 -21.35
CA THR A 96 6.36 -0.12 -22.69
C THR A 96 5.52 -1.40 -22.78
N VAL A 97 5.67 -2.31 -21.82
CA VAL A 97 4.86 -3.54 -21.78
C VAL A 97 3.37 -3.23 -21.63
N TYR A 98 3.02 -2.28 -20.75
CA TYR A 98 1.64 -1.85 -20.53
C TYR A 98 1.01 -1.25 -21.80
N SER A 99 1.68 -0.30 -22.44
CA SER A 99 1.19 0.38 -23.65
C SER A 99 1.18 -0.53 -24.87
N TRP A 100 2.14 -1.45 -24.98
CA TRP A 100 2.17 -2.49 -26.02
C TRP A 100 0.90 -3.34 -26.00
N LEU A 101 0.38 -3.70 -24.81
CA LEU A 101 -0.88 -4.45 -24.71
C LEU A 101 -2.04 -3.74 -25.42
N PHE A 102 -2.10 -2.40 -25.37
CA PHE A 102 -3.13 -1.64 -26.07
C PHE A 102 -2.95 -1.66 -27.58
N THR A 103 -1.71 -1.71 -28.08
CA THR A 103 -1.45 -1.86 -29.52
C THR A 103 -1.96 -3.19 -30.07
N VAL A 104 -1.93 -4.24 -29.24
CA VAL A 104 -2.39 -5.60 -29.57
C VAL A 104 -3.90 -5.76 -29.35
N LEU A 105 -4.43 -5.27 -28.23
CA LEU A 105 -5.84 -5.44 -27.84
C LEU A 105 -6.80 -4.55 -28.65
N LEU A 106 -6.33 -3.42 -29.17
CA LEU A 106 -7.12 -2.52 -30.01
C LEU A 106 -6.70 -2.70 -31.48
N PRO A 107 -7.40 -3.53 -32.28
CA PRO A 107 -6.98 -3.85 -33.65
C PRO A 107 -7.31 -2.77 -34.69
N PHE A 108 -7.79 -1.60 -34.26
CA PHE A 108 -8.26 -0.50 -35.12
C PHE A 108 -7.60 0.84 -34.77
N SER A 109 -7.76 1.85 -35.63
CA SER A 109 -7.06 3.14 -35.53
C SER A 109 -5.54 3.05 -35.74
N ASN A 110 -4.84 4.19 -35.74
CA ASN A 110 -3.38 4.25 -35.80
C ASN A 110 -2.74 3.89 -34.44
N VAL A 111 -1.42 3.60 -34.44
CA VAL A 111 -0.67 3.18 -33.25
C VAL A 111 -0.67 4.26 -32.17
N ALA A 112 -0.48 5.53 -32.54
CA ALA A 112 -0.43 6.64 -31.60
C ALA A 112 -1.72 6.74 -30.78
N TRP A 113 -2.87 6.64 -31.44
CA TRP A 113 -4.17 6.63 -30.79
C TRP A 113 -4.32 5.46 -29.81
N ARG A 114 -3.94 4.24 -30.22
CA ARG A 114 -4.03 3.04 -29.36
C ARG A 114 -3.17 3.19 -28.10
N VAL A 115 -1.96 3.73 -28.26
CA VAL A 115 -1.06 3.98 -27.13
C VAL A 115 -1.61 5.11 -26.25
N ALA A 116 -2.15 6.19 -26.82
CA ALA A 116 -2.78 7.27 -26.05
C ALA A 116 -4.01 6.77 -25.26
N VAL A 117 -4.76 5.78 -25.76
CA VAL A 117 -5.83 5.13 -24.97
C VAL A 117 -5.28 4.47 -23.71
N SER A 118 -4.06 3.92 -23.74
CA SER A 118 -3.42 3.39 -22.52
C SER A 118 -3.20 4.49 -21.49
N SER A 119 -2.76 5.68 -21.92
CA SER A 119 -2.58 6.84 -21.05
C SER A 119 -3.93 7.32 -20.47
N ALA A 120 -4.98 7.36 -21.27
CA ALA A 120 -6.34 7.70 -20.83
C ALA A 120 -6.88 6.70 -19.79
N VAL A 121 -6.69 5.40 -20.01
CA VAL A 121 -7.12 4.35 -19.08
C VAL A 121 -6.35 4.45 -17.76
N ALA A 122 -5.03 4.60 -17.81
CA ALA A 122 -4.22 4.76 -16.62
C ALA A 122 -4.66 5.99 -15.79
N ALA A 123 -4.86 7.13 -16.45
CA ALA A 123 -5.30 8.36 -15.82
C ALA A 123 -6.70 8.25 -15.20
N ALA A 124 -7.66 7.65 -15.91
CA ALA A 124 -9.02 7.46 -15.42
C ALA A 124 -9.09 6.50 -14.23
N LEU A 125 -8.30 5.42 -14.24
CA LEU A 125 -8.17 4.52 -13.09
C LEU A 125 -7.55 5.25 -11.90
N ALA A 126 -6.48 6.03 -12.11
CA ALA A 126 -5.86 6.80 -11.05
C ALA A 126 -6.83 7.81 -10.41
N SER A 127 -7.61 8.52 -11.25
CA SER A 127 -8.68 9.43 -10.83
C SER A 127 -9.71 8.72 -9.93
N GLY A 128 -10.23 7.56 -10.36
CA GLY A 128 -11.18 6.80 -9.55
C GLY A 128 -10.57 6.23 -8.27
N MET A 129 -9.31 5.78 -8.29
CA MET A 129 -8.62 5.30 -7.09
C MET A 129 -8.44 6.42 -6.06
N LEU A 130 -8.16 7.65 -6.49
CA LEU A 130 -8.16 8.78 -5.58
C LEU A 130 -9.54 8.99 -4.97
N GLY A 131 -10.60 8.93 -5.77
CA GLY A 131 -11.97 9.02 -5.27
C GLY A 131 -12.33 7.92 -4.26
N LEU A 132 -11.90 6.68 -4.51
CA LEU A 132 -12.04 5.54 -3.62
C LEU A 132 -11.36 5.81 -2.26
N ILE A 133 -10.10 6.23 -2.29
CA ILE A 133 -9.30 6.54 -1.11
C ILE A 133 -9.96 7.67 -0.31
N THR A 134 -10.33 8.77 -0.97
CA THR A 134 -10.93 9.94 -0.32
C THR A 134 -12.29 9.60 0.28
N ALA A 135 -13.17 8.89 -0.44
CA ALA A 135 -14.47 8.46 0.10
C ALA A 135 -14.30 7.59 1.36
N ARG A 136 -13.34 6.65 1.33
CA ARG A 136 -13.06 5.82 2.50
C ARG A 136 -12.46 6.61 3.65
N PHE A 137 -11.56 7.55 3.37
CA PHE A 137 -10.95 8.40 4.37
C PHE A 137 -11.99 9.31 5.04
N SER A 138 -12.91 9.90 4.27
CA SER A 138 -14.03 10.69 4.79
C SER A 138 -14.88 9.90 5.78
N SER A 139 -15.19 8.64 5.47
CA SER A 139 -15.88 7.74 6.39
C SER A 139 -15.13 7.51 7.69
N MET A 140 -13.82 7.22 7.59
CA MET A 140 -12.98 7.00 8.76
C MET A 140 -12.87 8.25 9.64
N LEU A 141 -12.94 9.46 9.06
CA LEU A 141 -13.00 10.71 9.81
C LEU A 141 -14.36 10.88 10.51
N VAL A 142 -15.47 10.64 9.80
CA VAL A 142 -16.81 10.71 10.36
C VAL A 142 -16.98 9.74 11.54
N GLU A 143 -16.46 8.52 11.43
CA GLU A 143 -16.48 7.50 12.49
C GLU A 143 -15.72 7.94 13.76
N ARG A 144 -14.70 8.81 13.63
CA ARG A 144 -13.78 9.17 14.72
C ARG A 144 -14.05 10.54 15.35
N LEU A 145 -14.67 11.46 14.62
CA LEU A 145 -14.86 12.84 15.05
C LEU A 145 -16.20 13.01 15.78
N ASP A 146 -16.15 13.54 17.00
CA ASP A 146 -17.34 13.78 17.83
C ASP A 146 -18.36 14.71 17.16
N LEU A 147 -17.91 15.60 16.26
CA LEU A 147 -18.74 16.52 15.49
C LEU A 147 -19.84 15.81 14.68
N PHE A 148 -19.60 14.56 14.26
CA PHE A 148 -20.53 13.81 13.41
C PHE A 148 -21.30 12.72 14.17
N LYS A 149 -21.25 12.71 15.51
CA LYS A 149 -22.05 11.79 16.32
C LYS A 149 -23.54 11.98 16.06
N GLY A 150 -24.23 10.90 15.73
CA GLY A 150 -25.66 10.92 15.40
C GLY A 150 -25.98 11.31 13.96
N LEU A 151 -24.97 11.51 13.10
CA LEU A 151 -25.20 11.68 11.67
C LEU A 151 -25.88 10.43 11.11
N GLU A 152 -27.02 10.62 10.44
CA GLU A 152 -27.70 9.50 9.79
C GLU A 152 -26.82 8.92 8.68
N LYS A 153 -26.83 7.60 8.56
CA LYS A 153 -26.02 6.86 7.59
C LYS A 153 -26.16 7.38 6.14
N ARG A 154 -27.36 7.81 5.74
CA ARG A 154 -27.59 8.38 4.40
C ARG A 154 -26.76 9.63 4.12
N TRP A 155 -26.57 10.49 5.12
CA TRP A 155 -25.82 11.74 4.99
C TRP A 155 -24.32 11.48 5.06
N GLU A 156 -23.88 10.49 5.85
CA GLU A 156 -22.50 10.02 5.81
C GLU A 156 -22.14 9.47 4.42
N GLU A 157 -22.97 8.60 3.85
CA GLU A 157 -22.75 8.03 2.52
C GLU A 157 -22.74 9.13 1.44
N ALA A 158 -23.66 10.10 1.51
CA ALA A 158 -23.67 11.25 0.61
C ALA A 158 -22.39 12.10 0.74
N LEU A 159 -21.92 12.37 1.96
CA LEU A 159 -20.69 13.11 2.20
C LEU A 159 -19.47 12.37 1.61
N CYS A 160 -19.36 11.06 1.85
CA CYS A 160 -18.27 10.25 1.30
C CYS A 160 -18.27 10.24 -0.23
N LEU A 161 -19.46 10.10 -0.84
CA LEU A 161 -19.63 10.15 -2.29
C LEU A 161 -19.20 11.51 -2.85
N VAL A 162 -19.63 12.62 -2.25
CA VAL A 162 -19.28 13.97 -2.70
C VAL A 162 -17.78 14.22 -2.56
N CYS A 163 -17.19 13.97 -1.39
CA CYS A 163 -15.76 14.17 -1.16
C CYS A 163 -14.91 13.35 -2.13
N GLY A 164 -15.23 12.06 -2.30
CA GLY A 164 -14.51 11.19 -3.22
C GLY A 164 -14.68 11.60 -4.69
N THR A 165 -15.90 11.97 -5.10
CA THR A 165 -16.16 12.43 -6.47
C THR A 165 -15.39 13.72 -6.76
N VAL A 166 -15.44 14.70 -5.86
CA VAL A 166 -14.72 15.96 -6.03
C VAL A 166 -13.21 15.73 -6.13
N ALA A 167 -12.62 14.90 -5.27
CA ALA A 167 -11.20 14.58 -5.35
C ALA A 167 -10.83 13.91 -6.68
N ALA A 168 -11.60 12.91 -7.12
CA ALA A 168 -11.38 12.21 -8.38
C ALA A 168 -11.46 13.12 -9.60
N LEU A 169 -12.48 13.98 -9.67
CA LEU A 169 -12.67 14.87 -10.81
C LEU A 169 -11.67 16.03 -10.80
N LEU A 170 -11.25 16.52 -9.63
CA LEU A 170 -10.20 17.53 -9.53
C LEU A 170 -8.87 17.02 -10.05
N ILE A 171 -8.45 15.80 -9.71
CA ILE A 171 -7.23 15.25 -10.30
C ILE A 171 -7.42 14.91 -11.77
N GLY A 172 -8.57 14.35 -12.16
CA GLY A 172 -8.83 13.93 -13.55
C GLY A 172 -8.89 15.11 -14.52
N PHE A 173 -9.56 16.20 -14.16
CA PHE A 173 -9.77 17.34 -15.06
C PHE A 173 -8.85 18.53 -14.78
N ASN A 174 -7.81 18.36 -13.96
CA ASN A 174 -6.73 19.33 -13.89
C ASN A 174 -5.95 19.36 -15.22
N GLY A 175 -5.55 20.54 -15.70
CA GLY A 175 -4.84 20.71 -16.97
C GLY A 175 -3.55 19.91 -17.12
N PHE A 176 -2.83 19.66 -16.03
CA PHE A 176 -1.65 18.79 -16.05
C PHE A 176 -2.05 17.34 -16.30
N MET A 177 -2.93 16.77 -15.49
CA MET A 177 -3.35 15.36 -15.66
C MET A 177 -4.04 15.14 -17.01
N TRP A 178 -4.94 16.04 -17.39
CA TRP A 178 -5.70 15.92 -18.62
C TRP A 178 -4.78 15.98 -19.84
N SER A 179 -3.86 16.96 -19.91
CA SER A 179 -2.94 17.06 -21.06
C SER A 179 -2.13 15.79 -21.28
N GLN A 180 -1.72 15.10 -20.22
CA GLN A 180 -0.98 13.84 -20.31
C GLN A 180 -1.87 12.61 -20.55
N ALA A 181 -3.17 12.70 -20.28
CA ALA A 181 -4.13 11.60 -20.46
C ALA A 181 -4.64 11.45 -21.89
N VAL A 182 -4.49 12.48 -22.72
CA VAL A 182 -5.05 12.52 -24.09
C VAL A 182 -4.00 12.37 -25.19
N ILE A 183 -2.75 12.09 -24.82
CA ILE A 183 -1.61 11.92 -25.73
C ILE A 183 -0.81 10.67 -25.37
N VAL A 184 0.21 10.35 -26.17
CA VAL A 184 1.12 9.22 -25.93
C VAL A 184 2.14 9.61 -24.85
N GLU A 185 1.84 9.28 -23.60
CA GLU A 185 2.68 9.71 -22.47
C GLU A 185 2.80 8.70 -21.31
N VAL A 186 3.91 8.82 -20.57
CA VAL A 186 4.32 7.88 -19.50
C VAL A 186 3.79 8.24 -18.11
N TYR A 187 3.46 9.51 -17.89
CA TYR A 187 3.18 10.05 -16.55
C TYR A 187 1.92 9.46 -15.92
N THR A 188 0.89 9.18 -16.71
CA THR A 188 -0.41 8.69 -16.21
C THR A 188 -0.30 7.31 -15.57
N LEU A 189 0.55 6.43 -16.12
CA LEU A 189 0.85 5.14 -15.50
C LEU A 189 1.61 5.32 -14.19
N SER A 190 2.50 6.31 -14.11
CA SER A 190 3.22 6.65 -12.87
C SER A 190 2.25 7.07 -11.76
N VAL A 191 1.28 7.93 -12.08
CA VAL A 191 0.22 8.34 -11.14
C VAL A 191 -0.65 7.14 -10.73
N LEU A 192 -1.04 6.28 -11.68
CA LEU A 192 -1.79 5.05 -11.37
C LEU A 192 -1.00 4.14 -10.41
N SER A 193 0.28 3.91 -10.68
CA SER A 193 1.12 3.09 -9.80
C SER A 193 1.21 3.67 -8.39
N LEU A 194 1.35 5.00 -8.25
CA LEU A 194 1.33 5.66 -6.95
C LEU A 194 -0.02 5.52 -6.24
N MET A 195 -1.14 5.65 -6.95
CA MET A 195 -2.47 5.39 -6.36
C MET A 195 -2.60 3.94 -5.87
N GLY A 196 -2.03 2.98 -6.61
CA GLY A 196 -1.92 1.58 -6.16
C GLY A 196 -1.14 1.41 -4.87
N VAL A 197 -0.01 2.11 -4.73
CA VAL A 197 0.78 2.16 -3.48
C VAL A 197 -0.08 2.71 -2.34
N LEU A 198 -0.79 3.82 -2.55
CA LEU A 198 -1.62 4.45 -1.52
C LEU A 198 -2.82 3.58 -1.12
N VAL A 199 -3.47 2.88 -2.05
CA VAL A 199 -4.54 1.92 -1.73
C VAL A 199 -4.01 0.77 -0.86
N CYS A 200 -2.86 0.20 -1.22
CA CYS A 200 -2.25 -0.89 -0.44
C CYS A 200 -1.81 -0.39 0.94
N LEU A 201 -1.21 0.79 1.01
CA LEU A 201 -0.79 1.39 2.27
C LEU A 201 -1.98 1.69 3.17
N LEU A 202 -3.07 2.27 2.64
CA LEU A 202 -4.31 2.50 3.39
C LEU A 202 -4.87 1.19 3.95
N HIS A 203 -4.84 0.12 3.16
CA HIS A 203 -5.30 -1.19 3.61
C HIS A 203 -4.46 -1.75 4.75
N TRP A 204 -3.14 -1.59 4.66
CA TRP A 204 -2.24 -1.95 5.74
C TRP A 204 -2.44 -1.05 6.97
N MET A 205 -2.53 0.28 6.83
CA MET A 205 -2.72 1.20 7.97
C MET A 205 -4.04 0.95 8.71
N TYR A 206 -5.09 0.55 7.99
CA TYR A 206 -6.36 0.16 8.62
C TYR A 206 -6.23 -1.12 9.45
N ARG A 207 -5.33 -2.03 9.07
CA ARG A 207 -5.05 -3.29 9.78
C ARG A 207 -3.55 -3.62 9.73
N PRO A 208 -2.72 -3.00 10.60
CA PRO A 208 -1.26 -3.11 10.51
C PRO A 208 -0.72 -4.54 10.57
N GLY A 209 -1.44 -5.47 11.21
CA GLY A 209 -1.06 -6.89 11.22
C GLY A 209 -1.14 -7.61 9.87
N GLN A 210 -1.76 -7.02 8.84
CA GLN A 210 -1.85 -7.60 7.50
C GLN A 210 -0.68 -7.15 6.60
N HIS A 211 0.53 -7.56 6.96
CA HIS A 211 1.77 -7.11 6.31
C HIS A 211 1.83 -7.36 4.78
N ARG A 212 1.02 -8.28 4.24
CA ARG A 212 0.95 -8.52 2.79
C ARG A 212 0.68 -7.24 1.98
N TYR A 213 -0.12 -6.32 2.50
CA TYR A 213 -0.43 -5.06 1.81
C TYR A 213 0.70 -4.05 1.93
N LEU A 214 1.47 -4.07 3.02
CA LEU A 214 2.70 -3.29 3.13
C LEU A 214 3.75 -3.79 2.14
N TYR A 215 3.93 -5.10 2.03
CA TYR A 215 4.87 -5.69 1.07
C TYR A 215 4.44 -5.40 -0.38
N LEU A 216 3.15 -5.49 -0.67
CA LEU A 216 2.61 -5.12 -1.98
C LEU A 216 2.79 -3.62 -2.25
N ALA A 217 2.56 -2.76 -1.27
CA ALA A 217 2.81 -1.31 -1.40
C ALA A 217 4.28 -1.03 -1.70
N ALA A 218 5.21 -1.70 -1.01
CA ALA A 218 6.64 -1.55 -1.24
C ALA A 218 7.07 -2.06 -2.62
N PHE A 219 6.57 -3.22 -3.05
CA PHE A 219 6.80 -3.76 -4.39
C PHE A 219 6.28 -2.82 -5.49
N LEU A 220 5.03 -2.36 -5.36
CA LEU A 220 4.44 -1.39 -6.29
C LEU A 220 5.19 -0.06 -6.27
N PHE A 221 5.74 0.35 -5.13
CA PHE A 221 6.56 1.57 -5.05
C PHE A 221 7.92 1.40 -5.75
N GLY A 222 8.50 0.20 -5.75
CA GLY A 222 9.65 -0.14 -6.58
C GLY A 222 9.33 -0.04 -8.08
N ILE A 223 8.19 -0.57 -8.52
CA ILE A 223 7.70 -0.40 -9.90
C ILE A 223 7.47 1.08 -10.23
N CYS A 224 6.85 1.82 -9.31
CA CYS A 224 6.57 3.25 -9.45
C CYS A 224 7.85 4.07 -9.66
N PHE A 225 8.91 3.73 -8.93
CA PHE A 225 10.24 4.33 -9.06
C PHE A 225 10.83 4.14 -10.48
N ASN A 226 10.58 3.00 -11.11
CA ASN A 226 11.03 2.71 -12.48
C ASN A 226 10.24 3.49 -13.53
N ASN A 227 8.97 3.77 -13.27
CA ASN A 227 8.13 4.56 -14.17
C ASN A 227 8.54 6.04 -14.13
N HIS A 228 8.79 6.58 -12.93
CA HIS A 228 9.25 7.96 -12.77
C HIS A 228 10.08 8.13 -11.49
N GLN A 229 11.40 8.28 -11.67
CA GLN A 229 12.37 8.33 -10.57
C GLN A 229 12.13 9.46 -9.55
N THR A 230 11.48 10.55 -9.96
CA THR A 230 11.15 11.69 -9.07
C THR A 230 10.16 11.29 -7.96
N LEU A 231 9.39 10.21 -8.16
CA LEU A 231 8.46 9.69 -7.15
C LEU A 231 9.17 9.10 -5.93
N ILE A 232 10.50 8.96 -5.96
CA ILE A 232 11.30 8.63 -4.76
C ILE A 232 11.06 9.63 -3.61
N VAL A 233 10.68 10.88 -3.91
CA VAL A 233 10.36 11.89 -2.90
C VAL A 233 9.14 11.46 -2.06
N ALA A 234 8.21 10.68 -2.63
CA ALA A 234 7.07 10.14 -1.89
C ALA A 234 7.51 9.16 -0.79
N ALA A 235 8.70 8.55 -0.89
CA ALA A 235 9.21 7.62 0.11
C ALA A 235 9.23 8.25 1.52
N MET A 236 9.56 9.53 1.63
CA MET A 236 9.56 10.25 2.92
C MET A 236 8.15 10.29 3.54
N GLY A 237 7.14 10.64 2.73
CA GLY A 237 5.75 10.67 3.18
C GLY A 237 5.22 9.28 3.54
N LEU A 238 5.55 8.26 2.73
CA LEU A 238 5.17 6.87 3.01
C LEU A 238 5.81 6.36 4.30
N GLN A 239 7.07 6.67 4.57
CA GLN A 239 7.74 6.30 5.81
C GLN A 239 7.13 6.98 7.04
N VAL A 240 6.78 8.26 6.94
CA VAL A 240 6.06 8.96 8.01
C VAL A 240 4.71 8.29 8.27
N ALA A 241 3.96 7.96 7.22
CA ALA A 241 2.69 7.24 7.34
C ALA A 241 2.87 5.86 8.02
N ILE A 242 3.92 5.12 7.67
CA ILE A 242 4.27 3.84 8.33
C ILE A 242 4.57 4.06 9.81
N ALA A 243 5.38 5.05 10.16
CA ALA A 243 5.73 5.33 11.55
C ALA A 243 4.55 5.83 12.40
N MET A 244 3.60 6.54 11.78
CA MET A 244 2.36 6.96 12.45
C MET A 244 1.37 5.82 12.64
N ALA A 245 1.34 4.85 11.73
CA ALA A 245 0.46 3.68 11.83
C ALA A 245 1.01 2.62 12.78
N ASP A 246 2.32 2.40 12.78
CA ASP A 246 3.03 1.49 13.69
C ASP A 246 4.39 2.07 14.07
N GLU A 247 4.48 2.55 15.31
CA GLU A 247 5.69 3.19 15.85
C GLU A 247 6.89 2.25 15.94
N LYS A 248 6.68 0.95 16.19
CA LYS A 248 7.77 -0.02 16.29
C LYS A 248 8.35 -0.33 14.92
N LEU A 249 7.47 -0.49 13.92
CA LEU A 249 7.88 -0.70 12.54
C LEU A 249 8.56 0.55 11.97
N GLY A 250 7.99 1.73 12.20
CA GLY A 250 8.59 3.00 11.81
C GLY A 250 9.97 3.22 12.40
N ARG A 251 10.16 2.92 13.69
CA ARG A 251 11.46 2.98 14.35
C ARG A 251 12.50 2.12 13.63
N ASP A 252 12.16 0.87 13.33
CA ASP A 252 13.11 -0.07 12.73
C ASP A 252 13.37 0.28 11.26
N ALA A 253 12.39 0.83 10.54
CA ALA A 253 12.59 1.38 9.20
C ALA A 253 13.54 2.59 9.22
N LEU A 254 13.36 3.53 10.16
CA LEU A 254 14.26 4.68 10.32
C LEU A 254 15.66 4.26 10.77
N ALA A 255 15.78 3.19 11.55
CA ALA A 255 17.08 2.59 11.88
C ALA A 255 17.80 2.09 10.63
N VAL A 256 17.09 1.44 9.71
CA VAL A 256 17.66 1.03 8.42
C VAL A 256 18.11 2.23 7.58
N ASN A 257 17.33 3.31 7.52
CA ASN A 257 17.77 4.56 6.87
C ASN A 257 19.04 5.13 7.52
N ALA A 258 19.11 5.13 8.85
CA ALA A 258 20.30 5.60 9.58
C ALA A 258 21.54 4.75 9.25
N LEU A 259 21.38 3.43 9.09
CA LEU A 259 22.46 2.55 8.62
C LEU A 259 22.88 2.89 7.19
N PHE A 260 21.95 3.14 6.26
CA PHE A 260 22.28 3.60 4.91
C PHE A 260 22.99 4.95 4.92
N TYR A 261 22.55 5.88 5.77
CA TYR A 261 23.20 7.18 5.92
C TYR A 261 24.65 7.05 6.41
N LEU A 262 24.87 6.29 7.49
CA LEU A 262 26.22 6.02 8.01
C LEU A 262 27.11 5.31 6.98
N GLY A 263 26.56 4.31 6.29
CA GLY A 263 27.25 3.62 5.20
C GLY A 263 27.66 4.57 4.07
N GLY A 264 26.75 5.45 3.64
CA GLY A 264 27.03 6.47 2.62
C GLY A 264 28.11 7.47 3.06
N LEU A 265 28.10 7.91 4.32
CA LEU A 265 29.17 8.76 4.87
C LEU A 265 30.53 8.07 4.87
N ILE A 266 30.60 6.78 5.27
CA ILE A 266 31.83 5.99 5.26
C ILE A 266 32.35 5.79 3.83
N LEU A 267 31.47 5.50 2.89
CA LEU A 267 31.85 5.34 1.49
C LEU A 267 32.31 6.67 0.87
N SER A 268 31.69 7.79 1.26
CA SER A 268 32.11 9.11 0.80
C SER A 268 33.46 9.54 1.39
N SER A 269 33.72 9.25 2.68
CA SER A 269 35.02 9.56 3.31
C SER A 269 36.19 8.75 2.71
N LYS A 270 35.90 7.56 2.19
CA LYS A 270 36.84 6.73 1.43
C LYS A 270 37.02 7.14 -0.03
N GLY A 271 36.31 8.16 -0.50
CA GLY A 271 36.34 8.59 -1.90
C GLY A 271 35.67 7.62 -2.88
N ILE A 272 34.92 6.62 -2.39
CA ILE A 272 34.18 5.66 -3.22
C ILE A 272 32.89 6.31 -3.75
N LEU A 273 32.16 7.03 -2.88
CA LEU A 273 30.99 7.83 -3.26
C LEU A 273 31.38 9.31 -3.40
N THR A 274 31.67 9.72 -4.64
CA THR A 274 32.02 11.11 -4.99
C THR A 274 30.82 11.96 -5.39
N THR A 275 29.65 11.35 -5.60
CA THR A 275 28.43 12.02 -6.10
C THR A 275 28.02 13.22 -5.25
N PHE A 276 28.18 13.13 -3.92
CA PHE A 276 27.83 14.22 -3.00
C PHE A 276 28.77 15.44 -3.11
N GLN A 277 30.01 15.24 -3.54
CA GLN A 277 30.97 16.33 -3.72
C GLN A 277 30.67 17.13 -5.00
N GLN A 278 30.10 16.46 -6.00
CA GLN A 278 29.80 17.05 -7.30
C GLN A 278 28.38 17.63 -7.39
N ASN A 279 27.49 17.26 -6.46
CA ASN A 279 26.08 17.65 -6.49
C ASN A 279 25.61 18.10 -5.10
N LEU A 280 25.73 19.41 -4.84
CA LEU A 280 25.35 20.02 -3.58
C LEU A 280 23.87 19.78 -3.22
N PRO A 281 22.88 19.96 -4.13
CA PRO A 281 21.49 19.64 -3.83
C PRO A 281 21.28 18.19 -3.35
N LEU A 282 21.92 17.23 -4.00
CA LEU A 282 21.84 15.83 -3.60
C LEU A 282 22.47 15.59 -2.22
N ALA A 283 23.62 16.22 -1.95
CA ALA A 283 24.26 16.15 -0.64
C ALA A 283 23.36 16.71 0.47
N VAL A 284 22.71 17.85 0.24
CA VAL A 284 21.75 18.44 1.17
C VAL A 284 20.62 17.46 1.46
N ILE A 285 19.99 16.89 0.43
CA ILE A 285 18.91 15.90 0.61
C ILE A 285 19.39 14.69 1.41
N PHE A 286 20.55 14.13 1.05
CA PHE A 286 21.13 12.98 1.74
C PHE A 286 21.36 13.24 3.23
N HIS A 287 21.97 14.37 3.58
CA HIS A 287 22.20 14.75 4.97
C HIS A 287 20.91 15.07 5.72
N SER A 288 19.98 15.80 5.11
CA SER A 288 18.70 16.15 5.74
C SER A 288 17.87 14.91 6.05
N VAL A 289 17.71 13.99 5.09
CA VAL A 289 16.96 12.74 5.28
C VAL A 289 17.67 11.82 6.27
N GLY A 290 19.00 11.72 6.19
CA GLY A 290 19.81 10.91 7.10
C GLY A 290 19.71 11.37 8.55
N LEU A 291 19.93 12.66 8.81
CA LEU A 291 19.84 13.25 10.14
C LEU A 291 18.42 13.18 10.71
N ALA A 292 17.39 13.45 9.88
CA ALA A 292 16.00 13.29 10.28
C ALA A 292 15.69 11.83 10.65
N SER A 293 16.22 10.86 9.90
CA SER A 293 16.04 9.43 10.21
C SER A 293 16.70 9.03 11.52
N VAL A 294 17.92 9.52 11.79
CA VAL A 294 18.62 9.31 13.07
C VAL A 294 17.82 9.90 14.23
N ALA A 295 17.39 11.16 14.11
CA ALA A 295 16.61 11.84 15.15
C ALA A 295 15.26 11.16 15.41
N GLY A 296 14.53 10.82 14.34
CA GLY A 296 13.25 10.12 14.42
C GLY A 296 13.38 8.72 15.02
N CYS A 297 14.42 7.97 14.64
CA CYS A 297 14.73 6.67 15.23
C CYS A 297 15.02 6.79 16.73
N ALA A 298 15.89 7.73 17.14
CA ALA A 298 16.21 7.97 18.54
C ALA A 298 14.96 8.33 19.37
N TRP A 299 14.10 9.20 18.84
CA TRP A 299 12.84 9.56 19.48
C TRP A 299 11.90 8.36 19.64
N LEU A 300 11.74 7.54 18.60
CA LEU A 300 10.89 6.34 18.69
C LEU A 300 11.49 5.23 19.57
N ILE A 301 12.82 5.13 19.68
CA ILE A 301 13.47 4.23 20.66
C ILE A 301 13.06 4.62 22.09
N LEU A 302 13.12 5.91 22.42
CA LEU A 302 12.73 6.41 23.74
C LEU A 302 11.26 6.11 24.06
N ARG A 303 10.38 6.20 23.06
CA ARG A 303 8.94 5.97 23.20
C ARG A 303 8.57 4.48 23.27
N THR A 304 9.17 3.66 22.41
CA THR A 304 8.88 2.22 22.31
C THR A 304 9.72 1.35 23.25
N ARG A 305 10.75 1.94 23.90
CA ARG A 305 11.67 1.29 24.84
C ARG A 305 12.35 0.03 24.27
N GLY A 306 12.75 0.09 23.01
CA GLY A 306 13.47 -1.01 22.35
C GLY A 306 13.92 -0.64 20.94
N LEU A 307 14.64 -1.55 20.29
CA LEU A 307 15.09 -1.46 18.90
C LEU A 307 15.08 -2.84 18.26
N GLY A 308 14.69 -2.93 16.98
CA GLY A 308 14.78 -4.15 16.20
C GLY A 308 13.69 -5.20 16.46
N SER A 309 12.55 -4.83 17.04
CA SER A 309 11.44 -5.79 17.23
C SER A 309 10.77 -6.21 15.92
N GLU A 310 10.77 -5.35 14.90
CA GLU A 310 10.12 -5.53 13.60
C GLU A 310 11.11 -5.76 12.45
N TRP A 311 12.35 -6.15 12.75
CA TRP A 311 13.42 -6.28 11.74
C TRP A 311 13.01 -7.16 10.55
N LYS A 312 12.29 -8.26 10.79
CA LYS A 312 11.82 -9.16 9.72
C LYS A 312 10.88 -8.46 8.75
N VAL A 313 9.93 -7.69 9.27
CA VAL A 313 8.94 -6.97 8.47
C VAL A 313 9.64 -5.89 7.65
N VAL A 314 10.57 -5.15 8.27
CA VAL A 314 11.37 -4.13 7.57
C VAL A 314 12.21 -4.76 6.46
N THR A 315 12.91 -5.86 6.73
CA THR A 315 13.73 -6.55 5.72
C THR A 315 12.89 -7.06 4.56
N ILE A 316 11.74 -7.70 4.81
CA ILE A 316 10.86 -8.17 3.74
C ILE A 316 10.30 -6.99 2.92
N THR A 317 9.96 -5.89 3.58
CA THR A 317 9.48 -4.67 2.91
C THR A 317 10.55 -4.08 1.99
N LEU A 318 11.81 -4.02 2.46
CA LEU A 318 12.95 -3.56 1.65
C LEU A 318 13.20 -4.49 0.46
N VAL A 319 13.18 -5.81 0.68
CA VAL A 319 13.34 -6.79 -0.41
C VAL A 319 12.21 -6.66 -1.43
N ALA A 320 10.96 -6.51 -0.99
CA ALA A 320 9.83 -6.30 -1.88
C ALA A 320 10.01 -5.04 -2.74
N TRP A 321 10.49 -3.94 -2.16
CA TRP A 321 10.82 -2.73 -2.91
C TRP A 321 11.94 -2.97 -3.93
N VAL A 322 13.05 -3.62 -3.53
CA VAL A 322 14.17 -3.95 -4.44
C VAL A 322 13.71 -4.83 -5.60
N VAL A 323 12.86 -5.83 -5.34
CA VAL A 323 12.30 -6.71 -6.38
C VAL A 323 11.39 -5.92 -7.32
N GLY A 324 10.64 -4.94 -6.83
CA GLY A 324 9.88 -4.03 -7.69
C GLY A 324 10.79 -3.15 -8.54
N ALA A 325 11.84 -2.60 -7.94
CA ALA A 325 12.81 -1.73 -8.61
C ALA A 325 13.66 -2.49 -9.64
N SER A 326 13.91 -3.79 -9.47
CA SER A 326 14.69 -4.61 -10.41
C SER A 326 13.99 -4.90 -11.75
N PHE A 327 12.79 -4.37 -11.98
CA PHE A 327 12.16 -4.36 -13.29
C PHE A 327 12.75 -3.30 -14.24
N TYR A 328 13.64 -2.45 -13.73
CA TYR A 328 14.52 -1.59 -14.51
C TYR A 328 15.68 -2.41 -15.07
#